data_AF-A0A679HT08-F1
#
_entry.id   AF-A0A679HT08-F1
#
_cell.length_a   1.000
_cell.length_b   1.000
_cell.length_c   1.000
_cell.angle_alpha   90.00
_cell.angle_beta   90.00
_cell.angle_gamma   90.00
#
_symmetry.space_group_name_H-M   'P 1'
#
loop_
_entity.id
_entity.type
_entity.pdbx_description
1 polymer ?
#
loop_
_entity_poly.entity_id
_entity_poly.type
_entity_poly.pdbx_seq_one_letter_code
_entity_poly.pdbx_strand_id
1 'polypeptide(L)'
;MQRFYRSTLVAGLLYLFIALWIMSIFGNYSDMHVWERVKQIELFHWSIIFGGVAGRAIYHGLRHDNDIPKGFGITFAGVNLYTRFFELFWNSLHKAIFFALLAASFWYIGSKAETIWNLGKDKRIVPTRI
;
A
#
# COMPACT_ATOMS: atom_id res chain seq x y z
N MET A 1 -30.14 4.13 3.72
CA MET A 1 -29.40 4.34 2.44
C MET A 1 -27.88 4.48 2.65
N GLN A 2 -27.39 5.25 3.63
CA GLN A 2 -25.94 5.48 3.83
C GLN A 2 -25.07 4.21 4.05
N ARG A 3 -25.59 3.17 4.73
CA ARG A 3 -24.86 1.90 4.93
C ARG A 3 -24.57 1.16 3.61
N PHE A 4 -25.53 1.14 2.68
CA PHE A 4 -25.34 0.49 1.38
C PHE A 4 -24.29 1.23 0.55
N TYR A 5 -24.34 2.57 0.51
CA TYR A 5 -23.33 3.38 -0.16
C TYR A 5 -21.91 3.10 0.36
N ARG A 6 -21.74 3.05 1.69
CA ARG A 6 -20.44 2.75 2.30
C ARG A 6 -19.95 1.35 1.94
N SER A 7 -20.80 0.33 1.99
CA SER A 7 -20.43 -1.03 1.62
C SER A 7 -20.06 -1.15 0.13
N THR A 8 -20.82 -0.53 -0.76
CA THR A 8 -20.53 -0.51 -2.20
C THR A 8 -19.23 0.23 -2.51
N LEU A 9 -18.95 1.34 -1.83
CA LEU A 9 -17.69 2.07 -1.96
C LEU A 9 -16.49 1.21 -1.55
N VAL A 10 -16.58 0.55 -0.38
CA VAL A 10 -15.53 -0.34 0.12
C VAL A 10 -15.30 -1.51 -0.85
N ALA A 11 -16.38 -2.15 -1.32
CA ALA A 11 -16.27 -3.22 -2.29
C ALA A 11 -15.63 -2.75 -3.61
N GLY A 12 -16.07 -1.61 -4.14
CA GLY A 12 -15.53 -1.03 -5.37
C GLY A 12 -14.04 -0.69 -5.27
N LEU A 13 -13.62 -0.06 -4.17
CA LEU A 13 -12.20 0.22 -3.90
C LEU A 13 -11.39 -1.07 -3.78
N LEU A 14 -11.91 -2.07 -3.06
CA LEU A 14 -11.26 -3.37 -2.90
C LEU A 14 -11.05 -4.06 -4.25
N TYR A 15 -12.09 -4.15 -5.08
CA TYR A 15 -11.98 -4.76 -6.40
C TYR A 15 -11.01 -4.00 -7.31
N LEU A 16 -11.07 -2.67 -7.31
CA LEU A 16 -10.13 -1.83 -8.07
C LEU A 16 -8.68 -2.11 -7.68
N PHE A 17 -8.40 -2.11 -6.38
CA PHE A 17 -7.05 -2.27 -5.88
C PHE A 17 -6.51 -3.71 -6.02
N ILE A 18 -7.36 -4.73 -5.84
CA ILE A 18 -6.98 -6.13 -6.10
C ILE A 18 -6.69 -6.34 -7.59
N ALA A 19 -7.52 -5.79 -8.47
CA ALA A 19 -7.30 -5.89 -9.92
C ALA A 19 -5.96 -5.24 -10.31
N LEU A 20 -5.68 -4.03 -9.81
CA LEU A 20 -4.40 -3.35 -10.04
C LEU A 20 -3.20 -4.11 -9.45
N TRP A 21 -3.38 -4.75 -8.29
CA TRP A 21 -2.32 -5.53 -7.67
C TRP A 21 -1.97 -6.79 -8.48
N ILE A 22 -2.97 -7.57 -8.89
CA ILE A 22 -2.77 -8.73 -9.75
C ILE A 22 -2.15 -8.31 -11.08
N MET A 23 -2.62 -7.21 -11.69
CA MET A 23 -2.06 -6.72 -12.94
C MET A 23 -0.62 -6.21 -12.80
N SER A 24 -0.23 -5.70 -11.62
CA SER A 24 1.16 -5.34 -11.32
C SER A 24 2.08 -6.56 -11.27
N ILE A 25 1.58 -7.72 -10.82
CA ILE A 25 2.36 -8.97 -10.73
C ILE A 25 2.40 -9.70 -12.07
N PHE A 26 1.26 -9.88 -12.72
CA PHE A 26 1.14 -10.73 -13.91
C PHE A 26 1.18 -9.95 -15.23
N GLY A 27 0.91 -8.64 -15.22
CA GLY A 27 0.83 -7.81 -16.42
C GLY A 27 -0.39 -8.13 -17.28
N ASN A 28 -0.29 -7.80 -18.57
CA ASN A 28 -1.32 -8.05 -19.59
C ASN A 28 -0.84 -9.07 -20.63
N TYR A 29 -0.10 -10.10 -20.21
CA TYR A 29 0.42 -11.11 -21.12
C TYR A 29 -0.57 -12.26 -21.24
N SER A 30 -1.21 -12.39 -22.41
CA SER A 30 -2.14 -13.47 -22.73
C SER A 30 -1.44 -14.75 -23.21
N ASP A 31 -0.13 -14.70 -23.47
CA ASP A 31 0.65 -15.81 -24.04
C ASP A 31 1.64 -16.38 -23.03
N MET A 32 1.36 -17.59 -22.53
CA MET A 32 2.20 -18.31 -21.56
C MET A 32 3.63 -18.56 -22.07
N HIS A 33 3.84 -18.70 -23.39
CA HIS A 33 5.15 -18.99 -23.98
C HIS A 33 6.13 -17.79 -23.98
N VAL A 34 5.62 -16.58 -23.80
CA VAL A 34 6.43 -15.34 -23.75
C VAL A 34 6.68 -14.90 -22.30
N TRP A 35 5.88 -15.40 -21.35
CA TRP A 35 5.91 -15.04 -19.93
C TRP A 35 7.26 -15.33 -19.24
N GLU A 36 7.95 -16.41 -19.60
CA GLU A 36 9.28 -16.72 -19.03
C GLU A 36 10.41 -15.79 -19.50
N ARG A 37 10.22 -15.05 -20.61
CA ARG A 37 11.25 -14.17 -21.20
C ARG A 37 10.95 -12.68 -21.13
N VAL A 38 9.74 -12.32 -20.70
CA VAL A 38 9.40 -10.91 -20.50
C VAL A 38 10.04 -10.41 -19.22
N LYS A 39 11.02 -9.53 -19.43
CA LYS A 39 11.80 -8.85 -18.41
C LYS A 39 10.87 -8.20 -17.38
N GLN A 40 11.13 -8.46 -16.10
CA GLN A 40 10.55 -7.79 -14.92
C GLN A 40 10.42 -6.25 -15.05
N ILE A 41 11.17 -5.64 -15.98
CA ILE A 41 11.09 -4.22 -16.34
C ILE A 41 9.77 -3.79 -17.01
N GLU A 42 9.10 -4.65 -17.77
CA GLU A 42 7.84 -4.26 -18.44
C GLU A 42 6.68 -4.17 -17.42
N LEU A 43 6.69 -5.03 -16.41
CA LEU A 43 5.74 -5.03 -15.29
C LEU A 43 5.85 -3.77 -14.42
N PHE A 44 6.99 -3.09 -14.45
CA PHE A 44 7.24 -1.88 -13.67
C PHE A 44 6.26 -0.76 -13.99
N HIS A 45 5.82 -0.62 -15.26
CA HIS A 45 4.85 0.39 -15.68
C HIS A 45 3.50 0.23 -14.96
N TRP A 46 3.03 -1.01 -14.79
CA TRP A 46 1.80 -1.30 -14.05
C TRP A 46 1.93 -0.97 -12.56
N SER A 47 3.12 -1.16 -11.97
CA SER A 47 3.40 -0.74 -10.61
C SER A 47 3.38 0.77 -10.42
N ILE A 48 3.87 1.54 -11.40
CA ILE A 48 3.81 3.01 -11.37
C ILE A 48 2.35 3.46 -11.44
N ILE A 49 1.55 2.91 -12.35
CA ILE A 49 0.12 3.23 -12.46
C ILE A 49 -0.58 2.92 -11.14
N PHE A 50 -0.33 1.73 -10.58
CA PHE A 50 -0.89 1.33 -9.31
C PHE A 50 -0.46 2.29 -8.18
N GLY A 51 0.82 2.64 -8.08
CA GLY A 51 1.31 3.64 -7.14
C GLY A 51 0.65 5.02 -7.32
N GLY A 52 0.44 5.45 -8.56
CA GLY A 52 -0.27 6.70 -8.89
C GLY A 52 -1.74 6.69 -8.47
N VAL A 53 -2.45 5.58 -8.69
CA VAL A 53 -3.85 5.42 -8.25
C VAL A 53 -3.93 5.39 -6.72
N ALA A 54 -3.01 4.68 -6.05
CA ALA A 54 -2.94 4.67 -4.60
C ALA A 54 -2.65 6.09 -4.04
N GLY A 55 -1.71 6.82 -4.64
CA GLY A 55 -1.40 8.20 -4.28
C GLY A 55 -2.59 9.15 -4.46
N ARG A 56 -3.34 9.01 -5.57
CA ARG A 56 -4.59 9.76 -5.78
C ARG A 56 -5.65 9.40 -4.74
N ALA A 57 -5.79 8.14 -4.36
CA ALA A 57 -6.74 7.71 -3.32
C ALA A 57 -6.39 8.30 -1.95
N ILE A 58 -5.10 8.34 -1.60
CA ILE A 58 -4.60 9.00 -0.38
C ILE A 58 -4.90 10.50 -0.43
N TYR A 59 -4.54 11.17 -1.53
CA TYR A 59 -4.79 12.61 -1.70
C TYR A 59 -6.29 12.95 -1.61
N HIS A 60 -7.12 12.16 -2.28
CA HIS A 60 -8.57 12.33 -2.23
C HIS A 60 -9.14 12.10 -0.83
N GLY A 61 -8.63 11.09 -0.11
CA GLY A 61 -9.03 10.79 1.27
C GLY A 61 -8.60 11.86 2.28
N LEU A 62 -7.42 12.47 2.10
CA LEU A 62 -6.97 13.60 2.91
C LEU A 62 -7.80 14.87 2.65
N ARG A 63 -8.17 15.14 1.39
CA ARG A 63 -8.91 16.36 1.02
C ARG A 63 -10.39 16.34 1.43
N HIS A 64 -11.00 15.17 1.50
CA HIS A 64 -12.42 14.99 1.90
C HIS A 64 -12.59 14.47 3.33
N ASP A 65 -11.51 14.42 4.12
CA ASP A 65 -11.46 13.84 5.46
C ASP A 65 -12.14 12.46 5.58
N ASN A 66 -12.00 11.66 4.51
CA ASN A 66 -12.61 10.34 4.43
C ASN A 66 -11.55 9.27 4.68
N ASP A 67 -11.68 8.59 5.82
CA ASP A 67 -10.75 7.55 6.25
C ASP A 67 -10.70 6.33 5.32
N ILE A 68 -11.78 6.04 4.58
CA ILE A 68 -11.88 4.85 3.74
C ILE A 68 -10.89 4.87 2.57
N PRO A 69 -10.97 5.81 1.59
CA PRO A 69 -10.02 5.86 0.47
C PRO A 69 -8.58 6.12 0.91
N LYS A 70 -8.39 6.87 2.01
CA LYS A 70 -7.09 7.10 2.64
C LYS A 70 -6.45 5.79 3.12
N GLY A 71 -7.20 5.00 3.90
CA GLY A 71 -6.74 3.71 4.42
C GLY A 71 -6.46 2.68 3.32
N PHE A 72 -7.34 2.60 2.32
CA PHE A 72 -7.12 1.75 1.15
C PHE A 72 -5.86 2.15 0.38
N GLY A 73 -5.69 3.44 0.08
CA GLY A 73 -4.53 3.93 -0.64
C GLY A 73 -3.21 3.66 0.09
N ILE A 74 -3.14 3.91 1.40
CA ILE A 74 -1.94 3.61 2.21
C ILE A 74 -1.64 2.11 2.22
N THR A 75 -2.66 1.28 2.45
CA THR A 75 -2.52 -0.18 2.55
C THR A 75 -2.02 -0.76 1.24
N PHE A 76 -2.68 -0.44 0.13
CA PHE A 76 -2.33 -0.99 -1.18
C PHE A 76 -1.04 -0.38 -1.77
N ALA A 77 -0.68 0.85 -1.42
CA ALA A 77 0.65 1.38 -1.69
C ALA A 77 1.75 0.55 -0.99
N GLY A 78 1.53 0.20 0.28
CA GLY A 78 2.41 -0.70 1.03
C GLY A 78 2.52 -2.07 0.36
N VAL A 79 1.39 -2.70 0.02
CA VAL A 79 1.36 -3.98 -0.69
C VAL A 79 2.15 -3.92 -2.00
N ASN A 80 1.94 -2.89 -2.84
CA ASN A 80 2.67 -2.72 -4.10
C ASN A 80 4.18 -2.56 -3.87
N LEU A 81 4.57 -1.72 -2.90
CA LEU A 81 5.98 -1.49 -2.58
C LEU A 81 6.66 -2.76 -2.05
N TYR A 82 6.01 -3.50 -1.15
CA TYR A 82 6.55 -4.75 -0.62
C TYR A 82 6.61 -5.85 -1.68
N THR A 83 5.62 -5.93 -2.58
CA THR A 83 5.67 -6.85 -3.72
C THR A 83 6.93 -6.58 -4.55
N ARG A 84 7.22 -5.31 -4.87
CA ARG A 84 8.43 -4.92 -5.62
C ARG A 84 9.72 -5.12 -4.83
N PHE A 85 9.69 -4.89 -3.52
CA PHE A 85 10.83 -5.17 -2.65
C PHE A 85 11.19 -6.66 -2.71
N PHE A 86 10.22 -7.55 -2.56
CA PHE A 86 10.46 -8.99 -2.72
C PHE A 86 10.99 -9.32 -4.11
N GLU A 87 10.35 -8.80 -5.17
CA GLU A 87 10.75 -9.09 -6.55
C GLU A 87 12.21 -8.70 -6.87
N LEU A 88 12.66 -7.52 -6.42
CA LEU A 88 14.02 -7.01 -6.71
C LEU A 88 15.08 -7.62 -5.80
N PHE A 89 14.77 -7.81 -4.53
CA PHE A 89 15.76 -8.16 -3.50
C PHE A 89 15.81 -9.65 -3.17
N TRP A 90 14.77 -10.44 -3.47
CA TRP A 90 14.73 -11.86 -3.10
C TRP A 90 15.86 -12.69 -3.73
N ASN A 91 16.18 -12.46 -5.00
CA ASN A 91 17.26 -13.17 -5.70
C ASN A 91 18.61 -12.45 -5.58
N SER A 92 18.60 -11.14 -5.33
CA SER A 92 19.80 -10.30 -5.36
C SER A 92 20.51 -10.19 -4.01
N LEU A 93 19.78 -10.29 -2.89
CA LEU A 93 20.33 -10.19 -1.53
C LEU A 93 20.43 -11.55 -0.85
N HIS A 94 21.40 -11.67 0.04
CA HIS A 94 21.46 -12.81 0.95
C HIS A 94 20.23 -12.80 1.88
N LYS A 95 19.58 -13.97 2.04
CA LYS A 95 18.33 -14.13 2.80
C LYS A 95 18.38 -13.51 4.21
N ALA A 96 19.52 -13.60 4.90
CA ALA A 96 19.70 -12.97 6.20
C ALA A 96 19.57 -11.45 6.16
N ILE A 97 20.22 -10.80 5.18
CA ILE A 97 20.16 -9.33 4.99
C ILE A 97 18.76 -8.91 4.56
N PHE A 98 18.12 -9.70 3.69
CA PHE A 98 16.74 -9.47 3.25
C PHE A 98 15.78 -9.40 4.44
N PHE A 99 15.80 -10.41 5.32
CA PHE A 99 14.94 -10.42 6.51
C PHE A 99 15.32 -9.36 7.54
N ALA A 100 16.61 -9.04 7.69
CA ALA A 100 17.06 -7.95 8.56
C ALA A 100 16.50 -6.59 8.10
N LEU A 101 16.56 -6.29 6.80
CA LEU A 101 15.98 -5.07 6.23
C LEU A 101 14.46 -5.04 6.37
N LEU A 102 13.79 -6.18 6.17
CA LEU A 102 12.35 -6.31 6.35
C LEU A 102 11.94 -6.02 7.81
N ALA A 103 12.65 -6.62 8.77
CA ALA A 103 12.44 -6.39 10.20
C ALA A 103 12.71 -4.93 10.59
N ALA A 104 13.81 -4.34 10.11
CA ALA A 104 14.13 -2.94 10.35
C ALA A 104 13.06 -2.00 9.78
N SER A 105 12.51 -2.31 8.61
CA SER A 105 11.45 -1.53 7.98
C SER A 105 10.16 -1.56 8.80
N PHE A 106 9.73 -2.75 9.27
CA PHE A 106 8.56 -2.87 10.13
C PHE A 106 8.76 -2.19 11.49
N TRP A 107 9.95 -2.32 12.08
CA TRP A 107 10.30 -1.61 13.30
C TRP A 107 10.21 -0.09 13.12
N TYR A 108 10.77 0.43 12.03
CA TYR A 108 10.74 1.86 11.72
C TYR A 108 9.31 2.38 11.55
N ILE A 109 8.48 1.68 10.78
CA ILE A 109 7.07 2.07 10.57
C ILE A 109 6.29 1.97 11.89
N GLY A 110 6.47 0.89 12.66
CA GLY A 110 5.80 0.68 13.94
C GLY A 110 6.14 1.73 14.98
N SER A 111 7.43 2.05 15.15
CA SER A 111 7.89 3.09 16.08
C SER A 111 7.36 4.49 15.73
N LYS A 112 7.26 4.82 14.43
CA LYS A 112 6.64 6.09 13.98
C LYS A 112 5.14 6.11 14.26
N ALA A 113 4.43 5.02 14.02
CA ALA A 113 3.02 4.90 14.35
C ALA A 113 2.77 5.06 15.86
N GLU A 114 3.61 4.45 16.70
CA GLU A 114 3.54 4.57 18.15
C GLU A 114 3.80 6.02 18.62
N THR A 115 4.78 6.70 18.02
CA THR A 115 5.07 8.11 18.33
C THR A 115 3.85 8.99 18.07
N ILE A 116 3.17 8.82 16.92
CA ILE A 116 1.95 9.58 16.59
C ILE A 116 0.81 9.25 17.57
N TRP A 117 0.66 7.98 17.93
CA TRP A 117 -0.35 7.55 18.90
C TRP A 117 -0.12 8.17 20.29
N ASN A 118 1.13 8.21 20.75
CA ASN A 118 1.49 8.78 22.05
C ASN A 118 1.33 10.31 22.08
N LEU A 119 1.68 11.02 21.00
CA LEU A 119 1.41 12.46 20.85
C LEU A 119 -0.10 12.78 20.89
N GLY A 120 -0.94 11.90 20.35
CA GLY A 120 -2.39 12.04 20.41
C GLY A 120 -2.97 11.79 21.81
N LYS A 121 -2.29 11.03 22.67
CA LYS A 121 -2.66 10.85 24.08
C LYS A 121 -2.33 12.09 24.91
N ASP A 122 -1.15 12.66 24.73
CA ASP A 122 -0.68 13.83 25.49
C ASP A 122 -1.58 15.08 25.31
N LYS A 123 -2.17 15.26 24.12
CA LYS A 123 -3.14 16.34 23.88
C LYS A 123 -4.50 16.16 24.56
N ARG A 124 -4.88 14.95 24.99
CA ARG A 124 -6.15 14.69 25.70
C ARG A 124 -6.05 14.84 27.21
N ILE A 125 -4.83 14.97 27.75
CA ILE A 125 -4.54 15.15 29.19
C ILE A 125 -4.16 16.59 29.53
N VAL A 126 -4.49 17.58 28.70
CA VAL A 126 -4.51 18.98 29.15
C VAL A 126 -5.82 19.19 29.91
N PRO A 127 -5.83 19.26 31.26
CA PRO A 127 -7.02 19.68 31.97
C PRO A 127 -7.33 21.11 31.56
N THR A 128 -8.55 21.35 31.07
CA THR A 128 -9.12 22.69 31.02
C THR A 128 -9.10 23.24 32.44
N ARG A 129 -8.05 24.00 32.76
CA ARG A 129 -7.96 24.71 34.02
C ARG A 129 -8.79 25.98 33.84
N ILE A 130 -10.04 25.87 34.34
CA ILE A 130 -10.95 26.90 34.83
C ILE A 130 -11.10 28.16 33.97
#